data_AF-A0A2N2UL29-F1
#
_entry.id   AF-A0A2N2UL29-F1
#
_cell.length_a   1.000
_cell.length_b   1.000
_cell.length_c   1.000
_cell.angle_alpha   90.00
_cell.angle_beta   90.00
_cell.angle_gamma   90.00
#
_symmetry.space_group_name_H-M   'P 1'
#
loop_
_entity.id
_entity.type
_entity.pdbx_description
1 polymer ?
#
loop_
_entity_poly.entity_id
_entity_poly.type
_entity_poly.pdbx_seq_one_letter_code
_entity_poly.pdbx_strand_id
1 'polypeptide(L)'
;MKKVQQGFTLIELMIVVAIIGILAAVALPAYQDYTVRARVTEGLNLASGMKPTVSENIASNGGVIAAGACRGVDNIGAVGAVTTVTCADLTGVITTTMNATAQNVAFTLTPGVGVAGAINWTCRVTAAANNKYVPNSCRI
;
A
#
# COMPACT_ATOMS: atom_id res chain seq x y z
N MET A 1 0.21 -52.11 -37.57
CA MET A 1 0.36 -50.76 -38.16
C MET A 1 1.03 -49.86 -37.12
N LYS A 2 2.26 -49.39 -37.35
CA LYS A 2 2.91 -48.43 -36.45
C LYS A 2 2.26 -47.06 -36.68
N LYS A 3 1.60 -46.48 -35.66
CA LYS A 3 1.18 -45.08 -35.70
C LYS A 3 2.43 -44.22 -35.87
N VAL A 4 2.54 -43.51 -36.98
CA VAL A 4 3.58 -42.49 -37.17
C VAL A 4 3.23 -41.36 -36.20
N GLN A 5 4.12 -41.08 -35.25
CA GLN A 5 3.94 -39.97 -34.31
C GLN A 5 4.09 -38.67 -35.09
N GLN A 6 2.97 -37.97 -35.32
CA GLN A 6 2.97 -36.63 -35.89
C GLN A 6 3.53 -35.67 -34.84
N GLY A 7 4.76 -35.20 -35.06
CA GLY A 7 5.36 -34.17 -34.22
C GLY A 7 4.77 -32.79 -34.53
N PHE A 8 4.85 -31.88 -33.57
CA PHE A 8 4.54 -30.47 -33.77
C PHE A 8 5.46 -29.84 -34.83
N THR A 9 4.91 -28.96 -35.65
CA THR A 9 5.69 -28.19 -36.63
C THR A 9 6.39 -27.00 -35.97
N LEU A 10 7.53 -26.61 -36.53
CA LEU A 10 8.23 -25.38 -36.11
C LEU A 10 7.35 -24.14 -36.25
N ILE A 11 6.47 -24.11 -37.27
CA ILE A 11 5.55 -23.01 -37.52
C ILE A 11 4.50 -22.92 -36.41
N GLU A 12 3.90 -24.05 -35.99
CA GLU A 12 2.95 -24.07 -34.87
C GLU A 12 3.61 -23.56 -33.58
N LEU A 13 4.84 -23.98 -33.31
CA LEU A 13 5.56 -23.54 -32.12
C LEU A 13 5.86 -22.03 -32.16
N MET A 14 6.26 -21.49 -33.32
CA MET A 14 6.51 -20.06 -33.49
C MET A 14 5.23 -19.21 -33.33
N ILE A 15 4.08 -19.68 -33.82
CA ILE A 15 2.79 -18.97 -33.63
C ILE A 15 2.41 -18.93 -32.15
N VAL A 16 2.57 -20.04 -31.43
CA VAL A 16 2.29 -20.10 -29.99
C VAL A 16 3.19 -19.13 -29.21
N VAL A 17 4.48 -19.07 -29.52
CA VAL A 17 5.41 -18.12 -28.89
C VAL A 17 5.02 -16.67 -29.19
N ALA A 18 4.60 -16.36 -30.42
CA ALA A 18 4.14 -15.02 -30.78
C ALA A 18 2.90 -14.60 -29.98
N ILE A 19 1.92 -15.48 -29.83
CA ILE A 19 0.70 -15.21 -29.04
C ILE A 19 1.04 -15.01 -27.56
N ILE A 20 1.87 -15.89 -26.98
CA ILE A 20 2.32 -15.76 -25.57
C ILE A 20 3.07 -14.44 -25.38
N GLY A 21 3.92 -14.04 -26.33
CA GLY A 21 4.64 -12.76 -26.29
C GLY A 21 3.71 -11.55 -26.19
N ILE A 22 2.65 -11.50 -27.01
CA ILE A 22 1.65 -10.42 -26.97
C ILE A 22 0.90 -10.41 -25.63
N LEU A 23 0.45 -11.58 -25.17
CA LEU A 23 -0.28 -11.69 -23.90
C LEU A 23 0.59 -11.29 -22.70
N ALA A 24 1.86 -11.71 -22.68
CA ALA A 24 2.80 -11.38 -21.62
C ALA A 24 3.08 -9.87 -21.54
N ALA A 25 3.20 -9.19 -22.69
CA ALA A 25 3.44 -7.75 -22.75
C ALA A 25 2.33 -6.93 -22.06
N VAL A 26 1.07 -7.39 -22.13
CA VAL A 26 -0.08 -6.72 -21.50
C VAL A 26 -0.29 -7.20 -20.06
N ALA A 27 -0.11 -8.51 -19.80
CA ALA A 27 -0.40 -9.12 -18.51
C ALA A 27 0.64 -8.77 -17.44
N LEU A 28 1.93 -8.69 -17.79
CA LEU A 28 3.00 -8.45 -16.82
C LEU A 28 2.88 -7.07 -16.12
N PRO A 29 2.66 -5.94 -16.83
CA PRO A 29 2.48 -4.65 -16.17
C PRO A 29 1.27 -4.62 -15.23
N ALA A 30 0.15 -5.24 -15.64
CA ALA A 30 -1.05 -5.31 -14.82
C ALA A 30 -0.84 -6.15 -13.55
N TYR A 31 -0.14 -7.29 -13.68
CA TYR A 31 0.22 -8.13 -12.54
C TYR A 31 1.16 -7.42 -11.58
N GLN A 32 2.16 -6.70 -12.10
CA GLN A 32 3.06 -5.87 -11.28
C GLN A 32 2.26 -4.82 -10.49
N ASP A 33 1.37 -4.07 -11.15
CA ASP A 33 0.54 -3.08 -10.47
C ASP A 33 -0.36 -3.70 -9.39
N TYR A 34 -0.87 -4.92 -9.60
CA TYR A 34 -1.63 -5.67 -8.59
C TYR A 34 -0.77 -6.05 -7.38
N THR A 35 0.43 -6.59 -7.61
CA THR A 35 1.36 -6.95 -6.50
C THR A 35 1.80 -5.73 -5.70
N VAL A 36 1.99 -4.58 -6.36
CA VAL A 36 2.31 -3.32 -5.69
C VAL A 36 1.14 -2.87 -4.81
N ARG A 37 -0.10 -2.90 -5.31
CA ARG A 37 -1.30 -2.58 -4.52
C ARG A 37 -1.45 -3.47 -3.29
N ALA A 38 -1.16 -4.76 -3.42
CA ALA A 38 -1.21 -5.69 -2.30
C ALA A 38 -0.20 -5.32 -1.21
N ARG A 39 1.06 -5.05 -1.60
CA ARG A 39 2.12 -4.60 -0.68
C ARG A 39 1.78 -3.28 0.00
N VAL A 40 1.25 -2.32 -0.74
CA VAL A 40 0.82 -1.01 -0.18
C VAL A 40 -0.33 -1.19 0.82
N THR A 41 -1.26 -2.12 0.55
CA THR A 41 -2.36 -2.44 1.47
C THR A 41 -1.85 -3.11 2.75
N GLU A 42 -0.85 -3.99 2.65
CA GLU A 42 -0.17 -4.56 3.82
C GLU A 42 0.48 -3.48 4.69
N GLY A 43 1.21 -2.54 4.07
CA GLY A 43 1.77 -1.38 4.77
C GLY A 43 0.70 -0.49 5.41
N LEU A 44 -0.44 -0.30 4.74
CA LEU A 44 -1.58 0.45 5.28
C LEU A 44 -2.21 -0.24 6.48
N ASN A 45 -2.29 -1.58 6.47
CA ASN A 45 -2.78 -2.36 7.61
C ASN A 45 -1.84 -2.25 8.80
N LEU A 46 -0.52 -2.37 8.55
CA LEU A 46 0.50 -2.20 9.57
C LEU A 46 0.41 -0.81 10.22
N ALA A 47 0.34 0.24 9.41
CA ALA A 47 0.22 1.62 9.91
C ALA A 47 -1.12 1.88 10.61
N SER A 48 -2.20 1.23 10.18
CA SER A 48 -3.52 1.35 10.81
C SER A 48 -3.55 0.76 12.23
N GLY A 49 -2.62 -0.14 12.57
CA GLY A 49 -2.46 -0.66 13.93
C GLY A 49 -2.10 0.41 14.97
N MET A 50 -1.52 1.55 14.55
CA MET A 50 -1.20 2.66 15.46
C MET A 50 -2.41 3.56 15.77
N LYS A 51 -3.46 3.53 14.92
CA LYS A 51 -4.62 4.43 15.04
C LYS A 51 -5.33 4.36 16.39
N PRO A 52 -5.58 3.17 16.99
CA PRO A 52 -6.30 3.08 18.26
C PRO A 52 -5.60 3.85 19.38
N THR A 53 -4.30 3.61 19.59
CA THR A 53 -3.51 4.29 20.62
C THR A 53 -3.44 5.80 20.39
N VAL A 54 -3.20 6.24 19.14
CA VAL A 54 -3.19 7.67 18.82
C VAL A 54 -4.57 8.29 19.07
N SER A 55 -5.65 7.61 18.69
CA SER A 55 -7.01 8.10 18.92
C SER A 55 -7.37 8.17 20.40
N GLU A 56 -6.91 7.22 21.21
CA GLU A 56 -7.10 7.21 22.66
C GLU A 56 -6.34 8.36 23.33
N ASN A 57 -5.11 8.63 22.91
CA ASN A 57 -4.33 9.76 23.41
C ASN A 57 -5.01 11.10 23.09
N ILE A 58 -5.52 11.27 21.85
CA ILE A 58 -6.23 12.49 21.45
C ILE A 58 -7.55 12.63 22.23
N ALA A 59 -8.32 11.55 22.37
CA ALA A 59 -9.58 11.56 23.11
C ALA A 59 -9.36 11.88 24.60
N SER A 60 -8.33 11.28 25.22
CA SER A 60 -7.94 11.54 26.61
C SER A 60 -7.47 12.97 26.83
N ASN A 61 -6.94 13.62 25.80
CA ASN A 61 -6.59 15.03 25.79
C ASN A 61 -7.77 15.95 25.40
N GLY A 62 -9.02 15.49 25.60
CA GLY A 62 -10.22 16.27 25.32
C GLY A 62 -10.49 16.53 23.84
N GLY A 63 -9.93 15.72 22.94
CA GLY A 63 -10.04 15.92 21.48
C GLY A 63 -9.08 16.96 20.93
N VAL A 64 -8.01 17.31 21.65
CA VAL A 64 -6.96 18.21 21.15
C VAL A 64 -5.79 17.39 20.64
N ILE A 65 -5.45 17.58 19.36
CA ILE A 65 -4.25 17.02 18.74
C ILE A 65 -3.06 17.92 19.11
N ALA A 66 -2.16 17.41 19.94
CA ALA A 66 -0.98 18.13 20.42
C ALA A 66 0.13 17.13 20.82
N ALA A 67 1.21 17.65 21.40
CA ALA A 67 2.28 16.83 21.97
C ALA A 67 1.75 15.70 22.86
N GLY A 68 2.24 14.50 22.60
CA GLY A 68 1.80 13.28 23.22
C GLY A 68 0.75 12.48 22.46
N ALA A 69 0.36 12.90 21.24
CA ALA A 69 -0.56 12.13 20.42
C ALA A 69 -0.02 10.72 20.10
N CYS A 70 1.31 10.56 20.05
CA CYS A 70 1.97 9.29 19.74
C CYS A 70 2.53 8.58 20.98
N ARG A 71 2.14 8.96 22.19
CA ARG A 71 2.61 8.28 23.42
C ARG A 71 2.25 6.79 23.38
N GLY A 72 3.24 5.94 23.65
CA GLY A 72 3.07 4.49 23.63
C GLY A 72 2.97 3.89 22.22
N VAL A 73 3.25 4.66 21.17
CA VAL A 73 3.34 4.18 19.79
C VAL A 73 4.79 4.13 19.36
N ASP A 74 5.30 2.93 19.09
CA ASP A 74 6.64 2.75 18.59
C ASP A 74 6.69 2.92 17.07
N ASN A 75 7.73 3.60 16.59
CA ASN A 75 8.02 3.64 15.17
C ASN A 75 8.41 2.25 14.69
N ILE A 76 7.91 1.87 13.51
CA ILE A 76 8.20 0.57 12.91
C ILE A 76 9.29 0.75 11.86
N GLY A 77 10.33 -0.06 11.96
CA GLY A 77 11.40 -0.15 10.96
C GLY A 77 11.00 -0.95 9.72
N ALA A 78 11.99 -1.41 8.97
CA ALA A 78 11.75 -2.14 7.73
C ALA A 78 11.14 -3.53 7.99
N VAL A 79 9.99 -3.81 7.35
CA VAL A 79 9.30 -5.10 7.39
C VAL A 79 8.65 -5.35 6.03
N GLY A 80 9.05 -6.42 5.35
CA GLY A 80 8.51 -6.74 4.02
C GLY A 80 8.73 -5.61 3.00
N ALA A 81 7.63 -5.05 2.48
CA ALA A 81 7.68 -3.92 1.56
C ALA A 81 7.71 -2.54 2.25
N VAL A 82 7.51 -2.48 3.57
CA VAL A 82 7.55 -1.26 4.37
C VAL A 82 9.00 -0.95 4.74
N THR A 83 9.41 0.31 4.55
CA THR A 83 10.72 0.82 4.99
C THR A 83 10.62 1.47 6.36
N THR A 84 9.60 2.32 6.57
CA THR A 84 9.33 2.94 7.88
C THR A 84 7.84 3.19 8.08
N VAL A 85 7.40 3.16 9.33
CA VAL A 85 6.15 3.77 9.81
C VAL A 85 6.48 4.64 11.01
N THR A 86 6.19 5.93 10.93
CA THR A 86 6.52 6.89 11.99
C THR A 86 5.30 7.69 12.41
N CYS A 87 5.14 7.92 13.71
CA CYS A 87 4.09 8.79 14.25
C CYS A 87 4.70 10.14 14.68
N ALA A 88 4.18 11.24 14.13
CA ALA A 88 4.63 12.59 14.45
C ALA A 88 3.90 13.13 15.69
N ASP A 89 4.57 13.12 16.86
CA ASP A 89 3.96 13.31 18.18
C ASP A 89 3.12 14.58 18.36
N LEU A 90 3.50 15.70 17.73
CA LEU A 90 2.75 16.95 17.81
C LEU A 90 1.42 16.93 17.04
N THR A 91 1.29 16.04 16.06
CA THR A 91 0.20 16.04 15.07
C THR A 91 -0.58 14.73 15.03
N GLY A 92 -0.05 13.66 15.61
CA GLY A 92 -0.59 12.30 15.48
C GLY A 92 -0.57 11.74 14.06
N VAL A 93 0.08 12.43 13.10
CA VAL A 93 0.17 11.98 11.71
C VAL A 93 1.10 10.78 11.64
N ILE A 94 0.58 9.67 11.12
CA ILE A 94 1.36 8.46 10.85
C ILE A 94 1.81 8.50 9.40
N THR A 95 3.12 8.46 9.17
CA THR A 95 3.72 8.45 7.83
C THR A 95 4.30 7.07 7.56
N THR A 96 3.98 6.51 6.40
CA THR A 96 4.49 5.22 5.93
C THR A 96 5.25 5.42 4.63
N THR A 97 6.47 4.89 4.58
CA THR A 97 7.28 4.85 3.36
C THR A 97 7.53 3.40 2.98
N MET A 98 7.25 3.05 1.72
CA MET A 98 7.51 1.72 1.18
C MET A 98 8.83 1.69 0.41
N ASN A 99 9.35 0.49 0.15
CA ASN A 99 10.55 0.29 -0.66
C ASN A 99 10.24 0.14 -2.16
N ALA A 100 11.27 -0.10 -2.96
CA ALA A 100 11.18 -0.19 -4.43
C ALA A 100 10.25 -1.31 -4.92
N THR A 101 10.07 -2.39 -4.14
CA THR A 101 9.16 -3.48 -4.51
C THR A 101 7.69 -3.04 -4.48
N ALA A 102 7.37 -1.98 -3.75
CA ALA A 102 6.09 -1.32 -3.74
C ALA A 102 6.17 0.08 -4.38
N GLN A 103 7.05 0.25 -5.37
CA GLN A 103 7.22 1.49 -6.16
C GLN A 103 7.53 2.73 -5.32
N ASN A 104 8.17 2.55 -4.16
CA ASN A 104 8.48 3.63 -3.20
C ASN A 104 7.26 4.49 -2.84
N VAL A 105 6.06 3.88 -2.86
CA VAL A 105 4.83 4.58 -2.49
C VAL A 105 4.96 5.04 -1.03
N ALA A 106 4.59 6.28 -0.77
CA ALA A 106 4.50 6.81 0.58
C ALA A 106 3.13 7.45 0.79
N PHE A 107 2.55 7.24 1.95
CA PHE A 107 1.23 7.75 2.33
C PHE A 107 1.20 8.12 3.81
N THR A 108 0.23 8.95 4.17
CA THR A 108 0.00 9.45 5.52
C THR A 108 -1.40 9.12 5.98
N LEU A 109 -1.53 8.76 7.26
CA LEU A 109 -2.79 8.67 7.99
C LEU A 109 -2.84 9.85 8.95
N THR A 110 -3.78 10.77 8.71
CA THR A 110 -3.91 12.01 9.47
C THR A 110 -5.17 11.93 10.33
N PRO A 111 -5.05 12.02 11.66
CA PRO A 111 -6.20 12.14 12.53
C PRO A 111 -6.82 13.53 12.40
N GLY A 112 -8.12 13.61 12.54
CA GLY A 112 -8.88 14.84 12.64
C GLY A 112 -9.96 14.68 13.70
N VAL A 113 -10.36 15.79 14.32
CA VAL A 113 -11.38 15.77 15.37
C VAL A 113 -12.66 16.38 14.80
N GLY A 114 -13.70 15.56 14.73
CA GLY A 114 -15.02 15.94 14.26
C GLY A 114 -15.92 16.48 15.37
N VAL A 115 -17.20 16.63 15.04
CA VAL A 115 -18.23 17.07 16.00
C VAL A 115 -18.28 16.11 17.19
N ALA A 116 -18.48 16.66 18.39
CA ALA A 116 -18.54 15.92 19.65
C ALA A 116 -17.29 15.06 19.95
N GLY A 117 -16.11 15.44 19.41
CA GLY A 117 -14.84 14.79 19.73
C GLY A 117 -14.57 13.49 18.98
N ALA A 118 -15.38 13.15 17.95
CA ALA A 118 -15.16 11.96 17.15
C ALA A 118 -13.81 12.01 16.40
N ILE A 119 -12.94 11.02 16.60
CA ILE A 119 -11.65 10.95 15.91
C ILE A 119 -11.83 10.30 14.53
N ASN A 120 -11.67 11.11 13.49
CA ASN A 120 -11.72 10.69 12.10
C ASN A 120 -10.31 10.51 11.56
N TRP A 121 -10.14 9.60 10.60
CA TRP A 121 -8.84 9.35 9.96
C TRP A 121 -8.94 9.58 8.47
N THR A 122 -8.03 10.38 7.95
CA THR A 122 -7.88 10.62 6.51
C THR A 122 -6.61 9.95 6.02
N CYS A 123 -6.69 9.21 4.93
CA CYS A 123 -5.54 8.60 4.29
C CYS A 123 -5.21 9.37 3.01
N ARG A 124 -3.92 9.65 2.79
CA ARG A 124 -3.49 10.39 1.61
C ARG A 124 -2.12 9.93 1.13
N VAL A 125 -1.97 9.73 -0.18
CA VAL A 125 -0.63 9.54 -0.78
C VAL A 125 0.15 10.85 -0.80
N THR A 126 1.45 10.76 -0.61
CA THR A 126 2.36 11.92 -0.68
C THR A 126 2.54 12.43 -2.11
N ALA A 127 2.33 11.58 -3.11
CA ALA A 127 2.41 11.93 -4.53
C ALA A 127 1.21 11.36 -5.30
N ALA A 128 0.49 12.21 -6.03
CA ALA A 128 -0.74 11.83 -6.76
C ALA A 128 -0.51 10.73 -7.82
N ALA A 129 0.71 10.62 -8.37
CA ALA A 129 1.08 9.54 -9.28
C ALA A 129 0.89 8.13 -8.65
N ASN A 130 0.94 8.04 -7.32
CA ASN A 130 0.76 6.80 -6.57
C ASN A 130 -0.71 6.44 -6.28
N ASN A 131 -1.67 7.27 -6.70
CA ASN A 131 -3.10 6.98 -6.53
C ASN A 131 -3.51 5.63 -7.12
N LYS A 132 -2.84 5.21 -8.21
CA LYS A 132 -3.09 3.90 -8.82
C LYS A 132 -2.66 2.72 -7.95
N TYR A 133 -1.85 2.92 -6.91
CA TYR A 133 -1.31 1.87 -6.04
C TYR A 133 -2.00 1.77 -4.69
N VAL A 134 -2.89 2.70 -4.35
CA VAL A 134 -3.62 2.71 -3.08
C VAL A 134 -5.11 2.41 -3.25
N PRO A 135 -5.80 1.96 -2.19
CA PRO A 135 -7.26 1.91 -2.14
C PRO A 135 -7.91 3.28 -2.35
N ASN A 136 -9.19 3.29 -2.70
CA ASN A 136 -9.91 4.53 -3.00
C ASN A 136 -9.95 5.51 -1.82
N SER A 137 -9.97 5.00 -0.59
CA SER A 137 -9.96 5.81 0.65
C SER A 137 -8.69 6.63 0.86
N CYS A 138 -7.62 6.35 0.11
CA CYS A 138 -6.32 7.01 0.23
C CYS A 138 -6.00 7.96 -0.95
N ARG A 139 -6.94 8.18 -1.87
CA ARG A 139 -6.74 8.93 -3.13
C ARG A 139 -7.15 10.41 -3.07
N ILE A 140 -7.42 10.93 -1.88
CA ILE A 140 -7.94 12.28 -1.65
C ILE A 140 -6.88 13.38 -1.67
#